data_AF-A0A821K9X6-F1
#
_entry.id   AF-A0A821K9X6-F1
#
_cell.length_a   1.000
_cell.length_b   1.000
_cell.length_c   1.000
_cell.angle_alpha   90.00
_cell.angle_beta   90.00
_cell.angle_gamma   90.00
#
_symmetry.space_group_name_H-M   'P 1'
#
loop_
_entity.id
_entity.type
_entity.pdbx_description
1 polymer ?
#
loop_
_entity_poly.entity_id
_entity_poly.type
_entity_poly.pdbx_seq_one_letter_code
_entity_poly.pdbx_strand_id
1 'polypeptide(L)' 'MLLNVKKSKAQPNGRLLEQLSFILKCIMNKLMFGLKKLHGDFKMECLEALITNITELDSAYLEVKAAGILDILIH' A
#
# COMPACT_ATOMS: atom_id res chain seq x y z
N MET A 1 -49.76 6.23 -16.10
CA MET A 1 -48.90 5.56 -15.09
C MET A 1 -47.46 5.72 -15.52
N LEU A 2 -46.68 6.52 -14.79
CA LEU A 2 -45.24 6.70 -15.00
C LEU A 2 -44.52 5.78 -14.00
N LEU A 3 -43.74 4.81 -14.48
CA LEU A 3 -42.79 4.10 -13.63
C LEU A 3 -41.36 4.46 -14.05
N ASN A 4 -40.69 5.07 -13.08
CA ASN A 4 -39.40 5.74 -13.15
C ASN A 4 -38.26 4.81 -13.56
N VAL A 5 -37.47 5.32 -14.49
CA VAL A 5 -36.10 4.89 -14.81
C VAL A 5 -35.21 5.08 -13.57
N LYS A 6 -34.87 4.01 -12.85
CA LYS A 6 -33.69 4.01 -11.96
C LYS A 6 -32.45 3.72 -12.81
N LYS A 7 -31.90 4.79 -13.39
CA LYS A 7 -30.53 4.82 -13.91
C LYS A 7 -29.57 4.43 -12.79
N SER A 8 -29.03 3.22 -12.85
CA SER A 8 -27.83 2.83 -12.11
C SER A 8 -26.67 3.67 -12.64
N LYS A 9 -26.33 4.73 -11.92
CA LYS A 9 -25.09 5.49 -12.15
C LYS A 9 -24.05 4.95 -11.16
N ALA A 10 -23.36 3.88 -11.56
CA ALA A 10 -22.09 3.53 -10.92
C ALA A 10 -21.10 4.67 -11.23
N GLN A 11 -20.67 5.39 -10.20
CA GLN A 11 -19.68 6.46 -10.32
C GLN A 11 -18.33 5.84 -10.74
N PRO A 12 -17.77 6.20 -11.91
CA PRO A 12 -16.54 5.59 -12.43
C PRO A 12 -15.30 5.85 -11.54
N ASN A 13 -15.37 6.84 -10.66
CA ASN A 13 -14.25 7.27 -9.82
C ASN A 13 -13.94 6.29 -8.68
N GLY A 14 -14.95 5.58 -8.15
CA GLY A 14 -14.73 4.63 -7.05
C GLY A 14 -13.90 3.42 -7.48
N ARG A 15 -14.15 2.91 -8.69
CA ARG A 15 -13.44 1.75 -9.23
C ARG A 15 -11.96 2.04 -9.51
N LEU A 16 -11.64 3.24 -9.98
CA LEU A 16 -10.26 3.66 -10.22
C LEU A 16 -9.48 3.82 -8.91
N LEU A 17 -10.11 4.38 -7.88
CA LEU A 17 -9.48 4.52 -6.56
C LEU A 17 -9.18 3.15 -5.92
N GLU A 18 -10.10 2.19 -6.01
CA GLU A 18 -9.87 0.81 -5.55
C GLU A 18 -8.73 0.14 -6.30
N GLN A 19 -8.64 0.32 -7.63
CA GLN A 19 -7.55 -0.23 -8.43
C GLN A 19 -6.19 0.38 -8.06
N LEU A 20 -6.13 1.70 -7.86
CA LEU A 20 -4.91 2.38 -7.43
C LEU A 20 -4.47 1.94 -6.04
N SER A 21 -5.40 1.82 -5.10
CA SER A 21 -5.14 1.29 -3.75
C SER A 21 -4.58 -0.13 -3.81
N PHE A 22 -5.17 -1.01 -4.62
CA PHE A 22 -4.67 -2.37 -4.81
C PHE A 22 -3.25 -2.42 -5.38
N ILE A 23 -2.96 -1.62 -6.42
CA ILE A 23 -1.62 -1.54 -7.02
C ILE A 23 -0.60 -1.04 -5.99
N LEU A 24 -0.95 -0.02 -5.23
CA LEU A 24 -0.08 0.54 -4.19
C LEU A 24 0.24 -0.49 -3.10
N LYS A 25 -0.77 -1.24 -2.64
CA LYS A 25 -0.59 -2.36 -1.70
C LYS A 25 0.31 -3.46 -2.27
N CYS A 26 0.17 -3.80 -3.54
CA CYS A 26 1.05 -4.78 -4.20
C CYS A 26 2.51 -4.32 -4.25
N ILE A 27 2.75 -3.04 -4.55
CA ILE A 27 4.08 -2.45 -4.58
C ILE A 27 4.68 -2.43 -3.17
N MET A 28 3.93 -2.00 -2.16
CA MET A 28 4.39 -2.00 -0.77
C MET A 28 4.78 -3.40 -0.27
N ASN A 29 3.98 -4.43 -0.57
CA ASN A 29 4.31 -5.79 -0.19
C ASN A 29 5.63 -6.27 -0.81
N LYS A 30 5.85 -5.95 -2.09
CA LYS A 30 7.13 -6.25 -2.76
C LYS A 30 8.28 -5.45 -2.16
N LEU A 31 8.05 -4.17 -1.85
CA LEU A 31 9.03 -3.29 -1.24
C LEU A 31 9.48 -3.83 0.12
N MET A 32 8.55 -4.18 1.00
CA MET A 32 8.84 -4.77 2.31
C MET A 32 9.69 -6.03 2.20
N PHE A 33 9.41 -6.90 1.24
CA PHE A 33 10.17 -8.13 1.01
C PHE A 33 11.58 -7.87 0.44
N GLY A 34 11.72 -6.83 -0.38
CA GLY A 34 12.98 -6.45 -1.03
C GLY A 34 13.90 -5.59 -0.16
N LEU A 35 13.35 -4.86 0.81
CA LEU A 35 14.03 -3.80 1.56
C LEU A 35 15.34 -4.25 2.24
N LYS A 36 15.38 -5.49 2.73
CA LYS A 36 16.57 -6.09 3.35
C LYS A 36 17.75 -6.26 2.40
N LYS A 37 17.49 -6.34 1.10
CA LYS A 37 18.51 -6.54 0.05
C LYS A 37 18.95 -5.21 -0.58
N LEU A 38 18.34 -4.10 -0.17
CA LEU A 38 18.71 -2.77 -0.63
C LEU A 38 19.79 -2.19 0.28
N HIS A 39 20.62 -1.31 -0.28
CA HIS A 39 21.76 -0.69 0.38
C HIS A 39 21.85 0.79 0.02
N GLY A 40 22.49 1.58 0.88
CA GLY A 40 22.73 3.01 0.65
C GLY A 40 21.44 3.83 0.59
N ASP A 41 21.50 4.94 -0.13
CA ASP A 41 20.44 5.96 -0.16
C ASP A 41 19.10 5.43 -0.70
N PHE A 42 19.15 4.51 -1.68
CA PHE A 42 17.94 3.90 -2.22
C PHE A 42 17.14 3.12 -1.16
N LYS A 43 17.83 2.51 -0.18
CA LYS A 43 17.15 1.85 0.95
C LYS A 43 16.42 2.86 1.83
N MET A 44 17.01 4.03 2.04
CA MET A 44 16.42 5.11 2.85
C MET A 44 15.19 5.70 2.15
N GLU A 45 15.27 5.97 0.84
CA GLU A 45 14.12 6.42 0.05
C GLU A 45 12.96 5.41 0.10
N CYS A 46 13.28 4.11 0.03
CA CYS A 46 12.27 3.06 0.16
C CYS A 46 11.65 2.99 1.57
N LEU A 47 12.42 3.25 2.62
CA LEU A 47 11.92 3.34 4.00
C LEU A 47 10.98 4.53 4.18
N GLU A 48 11.33 5.71 3.64
CA GLU A 48 10.47 6.90 3.68
C GLU A 48 9.14 6.66 2.94
N ALA A 49 9.20 6.03 1.77
CA ALA A 49 8.01 5.63 1.02
C ALA A 49 7.14 4.65 1.81
N LEU A 50 7.74 3.71 2.52
CA LEU A 50 7.02 2.75 3.37
C LEU A 50 6.33 3.45 4.54
N ILE A 51 7.03 4.33 5.26
CA ILE A 51 6.50 5.08 6.41
C ILE A 51 5.29 5.91 6.00
N THR A 52 5.37 6.60 4.86
CA THR A 52 4.28 7.45 4.36
C THR A 52 2.98 6.68 4.12
N ASN A 53 3.06 5.37 3.85
CA ASN A 53 1.90 4.54 3.52
C ASN A 53 1.63 3.45 4.58
N ILE A 54 2.30 3.49 5.73
CA ILE A 54 2.23 2.41 6.75
C ILE A 54 0.82 2.23 7.33
N THR A 55 -0.01 3.27 7.28
CA THR A 55 -1.40 3.26 7.75
C THR A 55 -2.34 2.45 6.85
N GLU A 56 -1.95 2.18 5.61
CA GLU A 56 -2.70 1.37 4.66
C GLU A 56 -2.47 -0.15 4.83
N LEU A 57 -1.57 -0.52 5.75
CA LEU A 57 -1.32 -1.92 6.09
C LEU A 57 -2.32 -2.40 7.15
N ASP A 58 -3.01 -3.50 6.87
CA ASP A 58 -4.04 -4.06 7.76
C ASP A 58 -3.45 -4.46 9.12
N SER A 59 -2.18 -4.90 9.14
CA SER A 59 -1.48 -5.26 10.37
C SER A 59 -0.03 -4.80 10.31
N ALA A 60 0.16 -3.49 10.17
CA ALA A 60 1.45 -2.82 10.02
C ALA A 60 2.56 -3.39 10.92
N TYR A 61 2.32 -3.53 12.24
CA TYR A 61 3.33 -4.06 13.15
C TYR A 61 3.74 -5.50 12.82
N LEU A 62 2.78 -6.39 12.54
CA LEU A 62 3.06 -7.78 12.21
C LEU A 62 3.78 -7.89 10.87
N GLU A 63 3.38 -7.11 9.87
CA GLU A 63 3.96 -7.12 8.53
C GLU A 63 5.39 -6.59 8.54
N VAL A 64 5.64 -5.47 9.21
CA VAL A 64 6.97 -4.86 9.39
C VAL A 64 7.89 -5.79 10.20
N LYS A 65 7.36 -6.45 11.24
CA LYS A 65 8.09 -7.46 12.02
C LYS A 65 8.42 -8.69 11.19
N ALA A 66 7.47 -9.22 10.41
CA ALA A 66 7.69 -10.38 9.54
C ALA A 66 8.70 -10.10 8.42
N ALA A 67 8.68 -8.89 7.87
CA ALA A 67 9.68 -8.41 6.94
C ALA A 67 11.06 -8.18 7.61
N GLY A 68 11.13 -8.18 8.95
CA GLY A 68 12.29 -7.84 9.77
C GLY A 68 12.86 -6.46 9.45
N ILE A 69 11.95 -5.52 9.18
CA ILE A 69 12.29 -4.10 9.00
C ILE A 69 12.68 -3.49 10.35
N LEU A 70 12.15 -4.01 11.45
CA LEU A 70 12.61 -3.61 12.79
C LEU A 70 14.12 -3.80 12.96
N ASP A 71 14.69 -4.88 12.41
CA ASP A 71 16.13 -5.15 12.46
C ASP A 71 16.96 -4.10 11.68
N ILE A 72 16.35 -3.46 10.68
CA ILE A 72 16.98 -2.38 9.89
C ILE A 72 17.07 -1.10 10.72
N LEU A 73 16.10 -0.84 11.61
CA LEU A 73 16.03 0.39 12.41
C LEU A 73 16.97 0.38 13.62
N ILE A 74 17.53 -0.78 13.98
CA ILE A 74 18.44 -0.95 15.12
C ILE A 74 19.91 -0.86 14.66
N HIS A 75 20.15 -0.72 13.36
CA HIS A 75 21.47 -0.54 12.75
C HIS A 75 21.82 0.93 12.54
#